data_AF-A0A662IS79-F1
#
_entry.id   AF-A0A662IS79-F1
#
_cell.length_a   1.000
_cell.length_b   1.000
_cell.length_c   1.000
_cell.angle_alpha   90.00
_cell.angle_beta   90.00
_cell.angle_gamma   90.00
#
_symmetry.space_group_name_H-M   'P 1'
#
loop_
_entity.id
_entity.type
_entity.pdbx_description
1 polymer ?
#
loop_
_entity_poly.entity_id
_entity_poly.type
_entity_poly.pdbx_seq_one_letter_code
_entity_poly.pdbx_strand_id
1 'polypeptide(L)' 'FRKVSSGKPGTGPERSSPEVLSWIRNHDLVVSKGQGNYEDLSDVEGVYFLLMTKCPVVAEDIGVKVGDIVIKRG' A
#
# COMPACT_ATOMS: atom_id res chain seq x y z
N PHE A 1 -17.15 6.49 8.28
CA PHE A 1 -15.94 5.74 7.83
C PHE A 1 -15.52 6.27 6.46
N ARG A 2 -14.22 6.38 6.18
CA ARG A 2 -13.70 6.78 4.86
C ARG A 2 -13.55 5.55 3.97
N LYS A 3 -13.77 5.68 2.66
CA LYS A 3 -13.66 4.59 1.67
C LYS A 3 -12.65 4.97 0.60
N VAL A 4 -11.97 3.98 0.03
CA VAL A 4 -11.08 4.14 -1.12
C VAL A 4 -11.59 3.28 -2.29
N SER A 5 -11.18 3.62 -3.51
CA SER A 5 -11.50 2.88 -4.72
C SER A 5 -11.09 1.41 -4.60
N SER A 6 -11.95 0.53 -5.08
CA SER A 6 -11.66 -0.89 -5.32
C SER A 6 -11.16 -1.15 -6.75
N GLY A 7 -10.81 -0.09 -7.49
CA GLY A 7 -10.52 -0.15 -8.93
C GLY A 7 -11.79 -0.21 -9.80
N LYS A 8 -12.96 0.04 -9.21
CA LYS A 8 -14.24 0.10 -9.92
C LYS A 8 -14.84 1.52 -9.84
N PRO A 9 -15.41 2.04 -10.93
CA PRO A 9 -16.09 3.34 -10.92
C PRO A 9 -17.11 3.45 -9.78
N GLY A 10 -17.11 4.58 -9.08
CA GLY A 10 -18.07 4.87 -8.01
C GLY A 10 -17.78 4.20 -6.67
N THR A 11 -16.64 3.53 -6.48
CA THR A 11 -16.32 2.84 -5.20
C THR A 11 -15.53 3.68 -4.19
N GLY A 12 -14.96 4.81 -4.62
CA GLY A 12 -14.25 5.77 -3.77
C GLY A 12 -13.14 6.50 -4.54
N PRO A 13 -12.42 7.43 -3.88
CA PRO A 13 -11.22 8.05 -4.44
C PRO A 13 -10.07 7.03 -4.60
N GLU A 14 -9.22 7.22 -5.61
CA GLU A 14 -8.04 6.38 -5.84
C GLU A 14 -7.05 6.47 -4.67
N ARG A 15 -6.30 5.39 -4.42
CA ARG A 15 -5.40 5.28 -3.25
C ARG A 15 -4.29 6.34 -3.26
N SER A 16 -3.76 6.63 -4.43
CA SER A 16 -2.73 7.64 -4.67
C SER A 16 -3.30 9.06 -4.82
N SER A 17 -4.62 9.24 -4.66
CA SER A 17 -5.24 10.57 -4.78
C SER A 17 -4.85 11.50 -3.63
N PRO A 18 -4.80 12.84 -3.86
CA PRO A 18 -4.49 13.80 -2.80
C PRO A 18 -5.41 13.70 -1.58
N GLU A 19 -6.67 13.32 -1.78
CA GLU A 19 -7.64 13.10 -0.70
C GLU A 19 -7.18 11.96 0.21
N VAL A 20 -6.88 10.78 -0.36
CA VAL A 20 -6.44 9.61 0.42
C VAL A 20 -5.06 9.85 1.04
N LEU A 21 -4.13 10.50 0.32
CA LEU A 21 -2.82 10.88 0.86
C LEU A 21 -2.93 11.86 2.03
N SER A 22 -3.92 12.76 2.02
CA SER A 22 -4.21 13.61 3.18
C SER A 22 -4.67 12.79 4.39
N TRP A 23 -5.39 11.70 4.17
CA TRP A 23 -5.81 10.82 5.25
C TRP A 23 -4.60 10.10 5.84
N ILE A 24 -3.73 9.55 5.00
CA ILE A 24 -2.49 8.86 5.41
C ILE A 24 -1.63 9.78 6.29
N ARG A 25 -1.36 11.02 5.84
CA ARG A 25 -0.51 11.98 6.57
C ARG A 25 -1.07 12.45 7.92
N ASN A 26 -2.36 12.27 8.17
CA ASN A 26 -3.03 12.75 9.39
C ASN A 26 -3.17 11.66 10.47
N HIS A 27 -2.50 10.51 10.33
CA HIS A 27 -2.54 9.43 11.32
C HIS A 27 -1.13 9.04 11.75
N ASP A 28 -0.96 8.75 13.04
CA ASP A 28 0.34 8.36 13.62
C ASP A 28 0.80 6.96 13.16
N LEU A 29 -0.15 6.10 12.78
CA LEU A 29 0.11 4.75 12.29
C LEU A 29 -0.81 4.41 11.12
N VAL A 30 -0.21 4.06 9.98
CA VAL A 30 -0.91 3.60 8.80
C VAL A 30 -0.44 2.21 8.43
N VAL A 31 -1.37 1.25 8.34
CA VAL A 31 -1.08 -0.13 7.91
C VAL A 31 -1.77 -0.41 6.59
N SER A 32 -0.97 -0.62 5.55
CA SER A 32 -1.41 -0.98 4.21
C SER A 32 -1.24 -2.49 3.98
N LYS A 33 -2.28 -3.15 3.48
CA LYS A 33 -2.36 -4.62 3.39
C LYS A 33 -2.29 -5.13 1.96
N GLY A 34 -1.36 -6.02 1.67
CA GLY A 34 -1.26 -6.72 0.38
C GLY A 34 -0.45 -5.97 -0.68
N GLN A 35 0.01 -6.73 -1.68
CA GLN A 35 0.97 -6.27 -2.68
C GLN A 35 0.46 -5.13 -3.57
N GLY A 36 -0.80 -5.16 -4.03
CA GLY A 36 -1.30 -4.08 -4.90
C GLY A 36 -1.29 -2.71 -4.21
N ASN A 37 -1.51 -2.68 -2.89
CA ASN A 37 -1.38 -1.43 -2.15
C ASN A 37 0.08 -0.99 -1.95
N TYR A 38 1.03 -1.94 -1.95
CA TYR A 38 2.45 -1.63 -1.96
C TYR A 38 2.85 -0.99 -3.29
N GLU A 39 2.43 -1.59 -4.40
CA GLU A 39 2.67 -1.06 -5.75
C GLU A 39 2.12 0.37 -5.93
N ASP A 40 0.96 0.69 -5.34
CA ASP A 40 0.33 2.02 -5.44
C ASP A 40 0.94 3.09 -4.50
N LEU A 41 1.55 2.67 -3.38
CA LEU A 41 1.88 3.57 -2.26
C LEU A 41 3.32 3.45 -1.75
N SER A 42 4.18 2.65 -2.37
CA SER A 42 5.56 2.40 -1.91
C SER A 42 6.39 3.67 -1.73
N ASP A 43 6.08 4.71 -2.50
CA ASP A 43 6.74 6.02 -2.44
C ASP A 43 6.12 6.97 -1.39
N VAL A 44 5.08 6.52 -0.67
CA VAL A 44 4.40 7.32 0.35
C VAL A 44 4.98 7.01 1.73
N GLU A 45 5.62 8.01 2.31
CA GLU A 45 6.19 7.93 3.65
C GLU A 45 5.12 7.68 4.73
N GLY A 46 5.54 7.05 5.84
CA GLY A 46 4.70 6.85 7.01
C GLY A 46 3.71 5.68 6.90
N VAL A 47 3.86 4.85 5.86
CA VAL A 47 3.03 3.66 5.64
C VAL A 47 3.81 2.39 6.01
N TYR A 48 3.21 1.53 6.82
CA TYR A 48 3.70 0.18 7.07
C TYR A 48 2.96 -0.80 6.16
N PHE A 49 3.70 -1.59 5.40
CA PHE A 49 3.15 -2.57 4.49
C PHE A 49 3.23 -3.97 5.08
N LEU A 50 2.08 -4.63 5.22
CA LEU A 50 2.01 -6.05 5.52
C LEU A 50 1.47 -6.78 4.30
N LEU A 51 2.36 -7.49 3.61
CA LEU A 51 2.07 -8.17 2.35
C LEU A 51 2.76 -9.54 2.26
N MET A 52 2.30 -10.33 1.30
CA MET A 52 3.03 -11.47 0.76
C MET A 52 3.54 -11.05 -0.61
N THR A 53 4.82 -11.27 -0.90
CA THR A 53 5.39 -11.03 -2.23
C THR A 53 4.91 -12.13 -3.19
N LYS A 54 4.28 -11.75 -4.29
CA LYS A 54 3.64 -12.67 -5.26
C LYS A 54 4.33 -12.71 -6.62
N CYS A 55 5.20 -11.74 -6.90
CA CYS A 55 5.95 -11.67 -8.15
C CYS A 55 7.43 -11.34 -7.91
N PRO A 56 8.33 -11.74 -8.83
CA PRO A 56 9.75 -11.45 -8.71
C PRO A 56 10.07 -9.96 -8.61
N VAL A 57 9.33 -9.10 -9.32
CA VAL A 57 9.57 -7.64 -9.34
C VAL A 57 9.44 -7.04 -7.94
N VAL A 58 8.35 -7.32 -7.23
CA VAL A 58 8.15 -6.80 -5.87
C VAL A 58 9.09 -7.49 -4.87
N ALA A 59 9.40 -8.77 -5.07
CA ALA A 59 10.34 -9.48 -4.23
C ALA A 59 11.77 -8.88 -4.32
N GLU A 60 12.21 -8.54 -5.52
CA GLU A 60 13.50 -7.89 -5.78
C GLU A 60 13.55 -6.47 -5.19
N ASP A 61 12.49 -5.68 -5.42
CA ASP A 61 12.37 -4.33 -4.88
C ASP A 61 12.45 -4.28 -3.34
N ILE A 62 11.85 -5.26 -2.66
CA ILE A 62 11.89 -5.39 -1.19
C ILE A 62 13.18 -6.09 -0.70
N GLY A 63 13.87 -6.84 -1.56
CA GLY A 63 15.06 -7.63 -1.21
C GLY A 63 14.75 -8.96 -0.50
N VAL A 64 13.65 -9.62 -0.87
CA VAL A 64 13.18 -10.89 -0.29
C VAL A 64 12.86 -11.93 -1.37
N LYS A 65 12.38 -13.12 -0.99
CA LYS A 65 11.96 -14.15 -1.96
C LYS A 65 10.49 -14.03 -2.29
N VAL A 66 10.08 -14.52 -3.46
CA VAL A 66 8.66 -14.69 -3.80
C VAL A 66 8.03 -15.67 -2.81
N GLY A 67 6.89 -15.29 -2.24
CA GLY A 67 6.15 -16.06 -1.24
C GLY A 67 6.41 -15.62 0.20
N ASP A 68 7.44 -14.81 0.45
CA ASP A 68 7.73 -14.31 1.80
C ASP A 68 6.61 -13.37 2.28
N ILE A 69 6.22 -13.54 3.56
CA ILE A 69 5.33 -12.62 4.26
C ILE A 69 6.19 -11.59 4.96
N VAL A 70 6.00 -10.32 4.62
CA VAL A 70 6.87 -9.21 5.05
C VAL A 70 6.08 -8.12 5.75
N ILE A 71 6.73 -7.50 6.73
CA ILE A 71 6.36 -6.19 7.26
C ILE A 71 7.47 -5.23 6.83
N LYS A 72 7.15 -4.30 5.93
CA LYS A 72 8.09 -3.28 5.44
C LYS A 72 7.64 -1.89 5.87
N ARG A 73 8.58 -1.08 6.35
CA ARG A 73 8.38 0.37 6.47
C ARG A 73 8.61 1.03 5.10
N GLY A 74 7.61 1.80 4.66
CA GLY A 74 7.68 2.73 3.54
C GLY A 74 8.52 3.95 3.87
#